data_AF-A0A4U8SB18-F1
#
_entry.id   AF-A0A4U8SB18-F1
#
_cell.length_a   1.000
_cell.length_b   1.000
_cell.length_c   1.000
_cell.angle_alpha   90.00
_cell.angle_beta   90.00
_cell.angle_gamma   90.00
#
_symmetry.space_group_name_H-M   'P 1'
#
loop_
_entity.id
_entity.type
_entity.pdbx_description
1 polymer ?
#
loop_
_entity_poly.entity_id
_entity_poly.type
_entity_poly.pdbx_seq_one_letter_code
_entity_poly.pdbx_strand_id
1 'polypeptide(L)'
;MQKLANLYGHNLFIIIPPMRDDYKQHIPNIQYTLRHIWQIIEQYKIKTLNFFDDKDFTKEHFGDTDHLNQKGADLLTQKIKKYCNSYLISSNHPTNI
;
A
#
# COMPACT_ATOMS: atom_id res chain seq x y z
N MET A 1 2.39 -14.45 8.90
CA MET A 1 3.13 -13.77 7.81
C MET A 1 4.33 -12.97 8.31
N GLN A 2 4.19 -11.99 9.20
CA GLN A 2 5.35 -11.18 9.62
C GLN A 2 6.48 -11.99 10.27
N LYS A 3 6.18 -12.91 11.20
CA LYS A 3 7.20 -13.79 11.81
C LYS A 3 7.98 -14.59 10.75
N LEU A 4 7.31 -15.05 9.70
CA LEU A 4 7.95 -15.75 8.57
C LEU A 4 8.80 -14.79 7.73
N ALA A 5 8.28 -13.61 7.39
CA ALA A 5 9.05 -12.60 6.67
C ALA A 5 10.35 -12.26 7.42
N ASN A 6 10.27 -12.04 8.73
CA ASN A 6 11.45 -11.78 9.57
C ASN A 6 12.41 -12.97 9.60
N LEU A 7 11.88 -14.20 9.73
CA LEU A 7 12.68 -15.43 9.75
C LEU A 7 13.52 -15.59 8.48
N TYR A 8 12.99 -15.21 7.32
CA TYR A 8 13.68 -15.30 6.03
C TYR A 8 14.35 -14.00 5.59
N GLY A 9 14.44 -12.98 6.46
CA GLY A 9 15.08 -11.70 6.13
C GLY A 9 14.34 -10.89 5.06
N HIS A 10 13.04 -11.10 4.89
CA HIS A 10 12.21 -10.34 3.95
C HIS A 10 11.65 -9.06 4.57
N ASN A 11 11.64 -7.99 3.77
CA ASN A 11 10.91 -6.77 4.09
C ASN A 11 9.41 -6.99 3.78
N LEU A 12 8.56 -6.94 4.81
CA LEU A 12 7.11 -7.00 4.65
C LEU A 12 6.51 -5.60 4.57
N PHE A 13 5.68 -5.38 3.55
CA PHE A 13 4.87 -4.18 3.37
C PHE A 13 3.39 -4.55 3.32
N ILE A 14 2.54 -3.70 3.89
CA ILE A 14 1.08 -3.75 3.67
C ILE A 14 0.72 -2.67 2.65
N ILE A 15 -0.02 -3.06 1.61
CA ILE A 15 -0.55 -2.14 0.60
C ILE A 15 -2.03 -1.90 0.93
N ILE A 16 -2.44 -0.64 1.07
CA ILE A 16 -3.85 -0.26 1.02
C ILE A 16 -4.14 0.23 -0.40
N PRO A 17 -4.93 -0.50 -1.20
CA PRO A 17 -5.16 -0.15 -2.60
C PRO A 17 -6.01 1.13 -2.73
N PRO A 18 -5.96 1.80 -3.89
CA PRO A 18 -6.90 2.85 -4.22
C PRO A 18 -8.32 2.30 -4.34
N MET A 19 -9.31 3.16 -4.14
CA MET A 19 -10.72 2.83 -4.30
C MET A 19 -11.41 3.93 -5.10
N ARG A 20 -12.41 3.57 -5.90
CA ARG A 20 -13.06 4.52 -6.79
C ARG A 20 -13.81 5.58 -5.99
N ASP A 21 -13.64 6.84 -6.39
CA ASP A 21 -14.14 7.99 -5.62
C ASP A 21 -15.65 7.99 -5.39
N ASP A 22 -16.44 7.56 -6.37
CA ASP A 22 -17.90 7.45 -6.25
C ASP A 22 -18.29 6.41 -5.21
N TYR A 23 -17.59 5.29 -5.14
CA TYR A 23 -17.84 4.26 -4.13
C TYR A 23 -17.39 4.70 -2.73
N LYS A 24 -16.28 5.45 -2.62
CA LYS A 24 -15.78 5.98 -1.33
C LYS A 24 -16.83 6.82 -0.60
N GLN A 25 -17.70 7.51 -1.32
CA GLN A 25 -18.78 8.32 -0.74
C GLN A 25 -19.87 7.50 -0.05
N HIS A 26 -19.93 6.19 -0.31
CA HIS A 26 -20.97 5.30 0.19
C HIS A 26 -20.49 4.33 1.27
N ILE A 27 -19.20 4.33 1.61
CA ILE A 27 -18.65 3.46 2.65
C ILE A 27 -18.42 4.23 3.96
N PRO A 28 -18.43 3.53 5.11
CA PRO A 28 -18.00 4.12 6.37
C PRO A 28 -16.58 4.64 6.30
N ASN A 29 -16.25 5.55 7.21
CA ASN A 29 -14.90 6.11 7.33
C ASN A 29 -13.82 5.00 7.28
N ILE A 30 -12.83 5.17 6.41
CA ILE A 30 -11.82 4.14 6.14
C ILE A 30 -11.01 3.76 7.39
N GLN A 31 -10.82 4.68 8.35
CA GLN A 31 -10.17 4.39 9.63
C GLN A 31 -10.95 3.36 10.44
N TYR A 32 -12.28 3.45 10.40
CA TYR A 32 -13.15 2.48 11.05
C TYR A 32 -13.17 1.15 10.28
N THR A 33 -13.28 1.21 8.96
CA THR A 33 -13.32 0.04 8.07
C THR A 33 -12.05 -0.80 8.17
N LEU A 34 -10.88 -0.16 8.29
CA LEU A 34 -9.57 -0.82 8.35
C LEU A 34 -8.98 -0.89 9.77
N ARG A 35 -9.76 -0.63 10.83
CA ARG A 35 -9.25 -0.50 12.22
C ARG A 35 -8.39 -1.66 12.68
N HIS A 36 -8.74 -2.90 12.34
CA HIS A 36 -7.98 -4.08 12.76
C HIS A 36 -6.66 -4.18 11.99
N ILE A 37 -6.63 -3.75 10.72
CA ILE A 37 -5.39 -3.66 9.95
C ILE A 37 -4.47 -2.59 10.55
N TRP A 38 -5.01 -1.43 10.96
CA TRP A 38 -4.24 -0.39 11.63
C TRP A 38 -3.64 -0.87 12.96
N GLN A 39 -4.41 -1.60 13.76
CA GLN A 39 -3.92 -2.23 14.99
C GLN A 39 -2.77 -3.20 14.72
N ILE A 40 -2.88 -4.02 13.67
CA ILE A 40 -1.80 -4.95 13.27
C ILE A 40 -0.57 -4.17 12.81
N ILE A 41 -0.74 -3.14 11.97
CA ILE A 41 0.35 -2.29 11.48
C ILE A 41 1.11 -1.68 12.66
N GLU A 42 0.39 -1.14 13.64
CA GLU A 42 0.97 -0.51 14.82
C GLU A 42 1.67 -1.54 15.73
N GLN A 43 0.96 -2.61 16.11
CA GLN A 43 1.48 -3.66 16.98
C GLN A 43 2.80 -4.24 16.46
N TYR A 44 2.88 -4.44 15.14
CA TYR A 44 3.98 -5.12 14.50
C TYR A 44 4.95 -4.18 13.79
N LYS A 45 4.72 -2.85 13.84
CA LYS A 45 5.51 -1.83 13.14
C LYS A 45 5.74 -2.13 11.66
N ILE A 46 4.71 -2.64 10.98
CA ILE A 46 4.79 -3.03 9.57
C ILE A 46 4.72 -1.78 8.69
N LYS A 47 5.60 -1.69 7.70
CA LYS A 47 5.60 -0.55 6.76
C LYS A 47 4.36 -0.62 5.87
N THR A 48 3.73 0.52 5.64
CA THR A 48 2.47 0.59 4.90
C THR A 48 2.58 1.57 3.74
N LEU A 49 2.11 1.16 2.56
CA LEU A 49 1.91 2.03 1.41
C LEU A 49 0.40 2.21 1.21
N ASN A 50 -0.08 3.43 1.47
CA ASN A 50 -1.50 3.74 1.39
C ASN A 50 -1.81 4.54 0.13
N PHE A 51 -2.61 3.95 -0.76
CA PHE A 51 -3.06 4.55 -2.02
C PHE A 51 -4.56 4.86 -2.03
N PHE A 52 -5.27 4.70 -0.91
CA PHE A 52 -6.73 4.85 -0.83
C PHE A 52 -7.24 6.19 -1.39
N ASP A 53 -6.54 7.28 -1.08
CA ASP A 53 -6.83 8.65 -1.54
C ASP A 53 -5.82 9.17 -2.57
N ASP A 54 -5.15 8.27 -3.29
CA ASP A 54 -4.20 8.65 -4.33
C ASP A 54 -4.93 9.18 -5.57
N LYS A 55 -4.77 10.49 -5.80
CA LYS A 55 -5.47 11.25 -6.85
C LYS A 55 -5.07 10.85 -8.27
N ASP A 56 -3.99 10.11 -8.45
CA ASP A 56 -3.58 9.63 -9.77
C ASP A 56 -4.52 8.52 -10.29
N PHE A 57 -5.32 7.89 -9.40
CA PHE A 57 -6.29 6.86 -9.76
C PHE A 57 -7.66 7.46 -10.07
N THR A 58 -7.92 7.67 -11.36
CA THR A 58 -9.25 8.03 -11.88
C THR A 58 -10.13 6.79 -12.14
N LYS A 59 -11.43 7.00 -12.41
CA LYS A 59 -12.41 5.95 -12.74
C LYS A 59 -11.98 5.00 -13.88
N GLU A 60 -11.15 5.45 -14.81
CA GLU A 60 -10.62 4.62 -15.91
C GLU A 60 -9.66 3.52 -15.45
N HIS A 61 -9.17 3.57 -14.21
CA HIS A 61 -8.22 2.60 -13.67
C HIS A 61 -8.91 1.42 -12.98
N PHE A 62 -10.24 1.43 -12.88
CA PHE A 62 -10.99 0.41 -12.15
C PHE A 62 -11.78 -0.48 -13.10
N GLY A 63 -11.84 -1.78 -12.78
CA GLY A 63 -12.74 -2.74 -13.43
C GLY A 63 -14.14 -2.68 -12.82
N ASP A 64 -14.22 -2.43 -11.51
CA ASP A 64 -15.46 -2.20 -10.77
C ASP A 64 -15.27 -1.06 -9.73
N THR A 65 -15.88 -1.15 -8.55
CA THR A 65 -15.82 -0.11 -7.51
C THR A 65 -14.53 -0.13 -6.68
N ASP A 66 -13.88 -1.29 -6.55
CA ASP A 66 -12.79 -1.54 -5.61
C ASP A 66 -11.63 -2.36 -6.21
N HIS A 67 -11.82 -2.93 -7.40
CA HIS A 67 -10.79 -3.65 -8.14
C HIS A 67 -10.25 -2.81 -9.30
N LEU A 68 -8.93 -2.77 -9.39
CA LEU A 68 -8.21 -2.16 -10.51
C LEU A 68 -8.35 -3.02 -11.77
N ASN A 69 -8.45 -2.37 -12.92
CA ASN A 69 -8.23 -3.02 -14.21
C ASN A 69 -6.72 -3.04 -14.54
N GLN A 70 -6.36 -3.53 -15.74
CA GLN A 70 -4.95 -3.61 -16.16
C GLN A 70 -4.21 -2.27 -16.06
N LYS A 71 -4.80 -1.19 -16.59
CA LYS A 71 -4.21 0.17 -16.56
C LYS A 71 -3.96 0.63 -15.13
N GLY A 72 -4.91 0.38 -14.23
CA GLY A 72 -4.77 0.69 -12.81
C GLY A 72 -3.71 -0.15 -12.11
N ALA A 73 -3.66 -1.45 -12.37
CA ALA A 73 -2.66 -2.35 -11.82
C ALA A 73 -1.22 -1.97 -12.26
N ASP A 74 -1.06 -1.55 -13.51
CA ASP A 74 0.22 -1.06 -14.03
C ASP A 74 0.68 0.21 -13.32
N LEU A 75 -0.23 1.17 -13.09
CA LEU A 75 0.06 2.39 -12.33
C LEU A 75 0.44 2.08 -10.87
N LEU A 76 -0.33 1.23 -10.19
CA LEU A 76 -0.04 0.81 -8.82
C LEU A 76 1.33 0.12 -8.74
N THR A 77 1.63 -0.76 -9.71
CA THR A 77 2.93 -1.44 -9.80
C THR A 77 4.09 -0.46 -9.94
N GLN A 78 3.94 0.57 -10.77
CA GLN A 78 4.97 1.61 -10.94
C GLN A 78 5.22 2.38 -9.63
N LYS A 79 4.15 2.76 -8.93
CA LYS A 79 4.24 3.45 -7.63
C LYS A 79 4.91 2.59 -6.56
N ILE A 80 4.54 1.31 -6.46
CA ILE A 80 5.16 0.35 -5.53
C ILE A 80 6.65 0.18 -5.87
N LYS A 81 6.99 -0.07 -7.14
CA LYS A 81 8.40 -0.21 -7.57
C LYS A 81 9.23 1.02 -7.24
N LYS A 82 8.69 2.22 -7.48
CA LYS A 82 9.37 3.49 -7.13
C LYS A 82 9.69 3.55 -5.64
N TYR A 83 8.73 3.17 -4.78
CA TYR A 83 8.96 3.12 -3.33
C TYR A 83 9.98 2.04 -2.94
N CYS A 84 9.85 0.82 -3.47
CA CYS A 84 10.79 -0.26 -3.15
C CYS A 84 12.22 0.09 -3.57
N ASN A 85 12.41 0.75 -4.71
CA ASN A 85 13.73 1.18 -5.17
C ASN A 85 14.33 2.25 -4.26
N SER A 86 13.57 3.28 -3.89
CA SER A 86 14.06 4.30 -2.94
C SER A 86 14.35 3.71 -1.57
N TYR A 87 13.52 2.75 -1.15
CA TYR A 87 13.72 2.01 0.09
C TYR A 87 15.06 1.27 0.10
N LEU A 88 15.32 0.47 -0.94
CA LEU A 88 16.55 -0.31 -1.06
C LEU A 88 17.80 0.58 -1.07
N ILE A 89 17.74 1.72 -1.75
CA ILE A 89 18.83 2.72 -1.75
C ILE A 89 19.06 3.25 -0.33
N SER A 90 18.00 3.66 0.37
CA SER A 90 18.14 4.19 1.75
C SER A 90 18.59 3.15 2.78
N SER A 91 18.24 1.87 2.59
CA SER A 91 18.67 0.80 3.50
C SER A 91 20.10 0.32 3.29
N ASN A 92 20.70 0.61 2.12
CA ASN A 92 22.07 0.21 1.78
C ASN A 92 23.13 1.28 2.13
N HIS A 93 22.74 2.41 2.74
CA HIS A 93 23.67 3.39 3.29
C HIS A 93 23.57 3.50 4.82
N PRO A 94 24.27 2.61 5.56
CA PRO A 94 25.01 2.99 6.73
C PRO A 94 26.43 3.39 6.27
N THR A 95 26.60 4.51 5.57
CA THR A 95 27.93 5.12 5.47
C THR A 95 28.23 5.76 6.81
N ASN A 96 28.97 5.02 7.64
CA ASN A 96 29.85 5.62 8.62
C ASN A 96 30.75 6.61 7.87
N ILE A 97 30.51 7.90 8.08
CA ILE A 97 31.52 8.95 8.00
C ILE A 97 31.62 9.52 9.41
#